data_AF-R9LGC3-F1
#
_entry.id   AF-R9LGC3-F1
#
_cell.length_a   1.000
_cell.length_b   1.000
_cell.length_c   1.000
_cell.angle_alpha   90.00
_cell.angle_beta   90.00
_cell.angle_gamma   90.00
#
_symmetry.space_group_name_H-M   'P 1'
#
loop_
_entity.id
_entity.type
_entity.pdbx_description
1 polymer ?
#
loop_
_entity_poly.entity_id
_entity_poly.type
_entity_poly.pdbx_seq_one_letter_code
_entity_poly.pdbx_strand_id
1 'polypeptide(L)'
;MELNFSSDLDSAKRLDEIMNSYSGRDRGSILADEHSMEVTLFLLEHGKITVTEHTYSYDQDIQSDSEMMEVYSELARETRWKQFAHTEIERIRIYALRQMRQEGKPSYDGEFMCWREGRVFAHCGNLDLPQLLLYLASHEQAERFYLFTYPYWTEDHTAKYYRFDLSETAIKGAGIYRESIWEKLRQASAASVVSPSFPQQEDDPASPS
;
A
#
# COMPACT_ATOMS: atom_id res chain seq x y z
N MET A 1 -14.30 11.78 -7.50
CA MET A 1 -13.74 12.52 -8.66
C MET A 1 -12.71 11.63 -9.33
N GLU A 2 -12.80 11.38 -10.64
CA GLU A 2 -11.77 10.62 -11.36
C GLU A 2 -10.53 11.49 -11.56
N LEU A 3 -9.35 10.88 -11.41
CA LEU A 3 -8.06 11.53 -11.55
C LEU A 3 -7.38 11.07 -12.84
N ASN A 4 -6.95 12.04 -13.65
CA ASN A 4 -6.17 11.78 -14.85
C ASN A 4 -4.68 11.86 -14.52
N PHE A 5 -3.92 10.93 -15.08
CA PHE A 5 -2.46 10.87 -15.02
C PHE A 5 -1.92 10.70 -16.44
N SER A 6 -0.73 11.24 -16.66
CA SER A 6 0.10 11.11 -17.86
C SER A 6 1.51 10.69 -17.44
N SER A 7 2.31 10.20 -18.39
CA SER A 7 3.73 9.91 -18.15
C SER A 7 4.56 11.20 -18.10
N ASP A 8 4.27 12.06 -17.11
CA ASP A 8 4.97 13.31 -16.84
C ASP A 8 5.27 13.53 -15.34
N LEU A 9 6.12 14.53 -15.07
CA LEU A 9 6.57 14.84 -13.73
C LEU A 9 5.46 15.34 -12.81
N ASP A 10 4.44 16.02 -13.34
CA ASP A 10 3.35 16.56 -12.53
C ASP A 10 2.42 15.44 -12.05
N SER A 11 2.15 14.46 -12.93
CA SER A 11 1.46 13.23 -12.58
C SER A 11 2.26 12.38 -11.59
N ALA A 12 3.59 12.30 -11.76
CA ALA A 12 4.47 11.63 -10.82
C ALA A 12 4.40 12.28 -9.42
N LYS A 13 4.52 13.61 -9.32
CA LYS A 13 4.40 14.34 -8.05
C LYS A 13 3.04 14.16 -7.41
N ARG A 14 1.97 14.23 -8.19
CA ARG A 14 0.61 14.00 -7.69
C ARG A 14 0.45 12.59 -7.14
N LEU A 15 0.97 11.58 -7.84
CA LEU A 15 0.96 10.21 -7.36
C LEU A 15 1.80 10.08 -6.09
N ASP A 16 2.95 10.74 -5.99
CA ASP A 16 3.78 10.76 -4.79
C ASP A 16 3.01 11.32 -3.58
N GLU A 17 2.30 12.44 -3.76
CA GLU A 17 1.46 13.04 -2.71
C GLU A 17 0.35 12.11 -2.23
N ILE A 18 -0.24 11.35 -3.15
CA ILE A 18 -1.26 10.34 -2.85
C ILE A 18 -0.67 9.19 -2.04
N MET A 19 0.40 8.59 -2.57
CA MET A 19 1.05 7.39 -2.01
C MET A 19 1.76 7.67 -0.68
N ASN A 20 2.21 8.92 -0.45
CA ASN A 20 2.96 9.37 0.72
C ASN A 20 2.20 10.43 1.56
N SER A 21 0.89 10.26 1.68
CA SER A 21 -0.01 11.20 2.35
C SER A 21 0.10 11.24 3.89
N TYR A 22 0.69 10.23 4.55
CA TYR A 22 0.89 10.22 6.00
C TYR A 22 2.13 11.02 6.39
N SER A 23 1.92 12.08 7.19
CA SER A 23 2.99 12.85 7.82
C SER A 23 3.58 12.06 9.00
N GLY A 24 4.66 11.31 8.76
CA GLY A 24 5.42 10.53 9.74
C GLY A 24 6.86 10.28 9.25
N ARG A 25 7.73 9.65 10.07
CA ARG A 25 9.16 9.39 9.71
C ARG A 25 9.30 8.69 8.36
N ASP A 26 10.35 9.07 7.63
CA ASP A 26 10.71 8.65 6.27
C ASP A 26 9.51 8.58 5.35
N ARG A 27 9.11 9.75 4.85
CA ARG A 27 7.95 9.95 3.97
C ARG A 27 8.08 9.27 2.60
N GLY A 28 9.07 8.40 2.41
CA GLY A 28 9.42 7.78 1.14
C GLY A 28 9.52 8.80 0.02
N SER A 29 9.67 8.31 -1.19
CA SER A 29 9.14 8.99 -2.37
C SER A 29 9.04 7.94 -3.44
N ILE A 30 7.93 7.93 -4.17
CA ILE A 30 7.79 7.04 -5.32
C ILE A 30 8.85 7.34 -6.39
N LEU A 31 9.43 8.56 -6.35
CA LEU A 31 10.48 9.00 -7.26
C LEU A 31 11.84 8.31 -6.98
N ALA A 32 11.98 7.61 -5.85
CA ALA A 32 13.22 6.93 -5.49
C ALA A 32 13.51 5.69 -6.36
N ASP A 33 12.48 5.10 -6.96
CA ASP A 33 12.60 3.99 -7.91
C ASP A 33 11.92 4.35 -9.24
N GLU A 34 12.70 4.86 -10.19
CA GLU A 34 12.20 5.32 -11.49
C GLU A 34 11.42 4.24 -12.24
N HIS A 35 11.84 2.97 -12.12
CA HIS A 35 11.23 1.86 -12.86
C HIS A 35 9.80 1.56 -12.42
N SER A 36 9.54 1.46 -11.11
CA SER A 36 8.17 1.27 -10.60
C SER A 36 7.28 2.47 -10.87
N MET A 37 7.85 3.68 -10.82
CA MET A 37 7.15 4.92 -11.18
C MET A 37 6.72 4.90 -12.64
N GLU A 38 7.63 4.63 -13.57
CA GLU A 38 7.34 4.58 -15.01
C GLU A 38 6.26 3.54 -15.34
N VAL A 39 6.39 2.32 -14.79
CA VAL A 39 5.39 1.27 -14.98
C VAL A 39 4.02 1.71 -14.46
N THR A 40 3.97 2.32 -13.27
CA THR A 40 2.70 2.74 -12.67
C THR A 40 2.06 3.87 -13.46
N LEU A 41 2.82 4.90 -13.86
CA LEU A 41 2.31 6.00 -14.67
C LEU A 41 1.80 5.53 -16.03
N PHE A 42 2.51 4.60 -16.67
CA PHE A 42 2.06 3.99 -17.92
C PHE A 42 0.72 3.26 -17.75
N LEU A 43 0.57 2.49 -16.67
CA LEU A 43 -0.68 1.79 -16.36
C LEU A 43 -1.83 2.76 -16.07
N LEU A 44 -1.56 3.89 -15.42
CA LEU A 44 -2.53 4.94 -15.14
C LEU A 44 -2.94 5.69 -16.42
N GLU A 45 -1.98 6.15 -17.22
CA GLU A 45 -2.21 6.91 -18.46
C GLU A 45 -3.06 6.13 -19.46
N HIS A 46 -2.84 4.81 -19.56
CA HIS A 46 -3.60 3.95 -20.47
C HIS A 46 -4.87 3.34 -19.85
N GLY A 47 -5.32 3.87 -18.70
CA GLY A 47 -6.55 3.47 -18.01
C GLY A 47 -6.57 2.02 -17.55
N LYS A 48 -5.39 1.40 -17.38
CA LYS A 48 -5.28 0.02 -16.84
C LYS A 48 -5.48 0.03 -15.34
N ILE A 49 -5.07 1.13 -14.71
CA ILE A 49 -5.44 1.52 -13.36
C ILE A 49 -6.24 2.81 -13.49
N THR A 50 -7.45 2.84 -12.92
CA THR A 50 -8.26 4.06 -12.84
C THR A 50 -8.32 4.51 -11.39
N VAL A 51 -8.04 5.79 -11.12
CA VAL A 51 -8.02 6.32 -9.75
C VAL A 51 -9.16 7.29 -9.55
N THR A 52 -9.94 7.06 -8.50
CA THR A 52 -10.98 7.99 -8.06
C THR A 52 -10.71 8.47 -6.65
N GLU A 53 -10.77 9.79 -6.46
CA GLU A 53 -10.72 10.46 -5.16
C GLU A 53 -12.11 10.51 -4.54
N HIS A 54 -12.21 10.14 -3.27
CA HIS A 54 -13.42 10.18 -2.48
C HIS A 54 -13.16 10.96 -1.20
N THR A 55 -14.12 11.80 -0.82
CA THR A 55 -14.06 12.59 0.41
C THR A 55 -15.19 12.14 1.34
N TYR A 56 -14.88 11.99 2.63
CA TYR A 56 -15.85 11.62 3.66
C TYR A 56 -15.65 12.48 4.91
N SER A 57 -16.74 12.77 5.63
CA SER A 57 -16.68 13.59 6.84
C SER A 57 -16.32 12.78 8.08
N TYR A 58 -15.66 13.45 9.04
CA TYR A 58 -15.49 12.92 10.39
C TYR A 58 -16.80 12.99 11.19
N ASP A 59 -17.30 11.86 11.66
CA ASP A 59 -18.51 11.76 12.50
C ASP A 59 -18.14 11.48 13.97
N GLN A 60 -18.18 12.49 14.83
CA GLN A 60 -17.68 12.43 16.22
C GLN A 60 -18.19 11.25 17.07
N ASP A 61 -19.31 10.64 16.68
CA ASP A 61 -19.97 9.52 17.35
C ASP A 61 -19.62 8.13 16.76
N ILE A 62 -18.57 8.02 15.94
CA ILE A 62 -18.07 6.76 15.35
C ILE A 62 -17.89 5.62 16.36
N GLN A 63 -17.60 5.94 17.62
CA GLN A 63 -17.41 4.95 18.69
C GLN A 63 -18.72 4.25 19.07
N SER A 64 -19.88 4.82 18.73
CA SER A 64 -21.19 4.19 18.93
C SER A 64 -21.52 3.14 17.87
N ASP A 65 -20.70 3.01 16.83
CA ASP A 65 -20.83 1.98 15.80
C ASP A 65 -20.22 0.66 16.25
N SER A 66 -21.02 -0.13 16.96
CA SER A 66 -20.54 -1.38 17.58
C SER A 66 -19.95 -2.36 16.57
N GLU A 67 -20.50 -2.42 15.36
CA GLU A 67 -19.99 -3.28 14.28
C GLU A 67 -18.57 -2.85 13.86
N MET A 68 -18.36 -1.56 13.60
CA MET A 68 -17.03 -1.07 13.20
C MET A 68 -16.02 -1.13 14.36
N MET A 69 -16.47 -0.94 15.60
CA MET A 69 -15.63 -1.13 16.78
C MET A 69 -15.16 -2.57 16.94
N GLU A 70 -16.01 -3.55 16.63
CA GLU A 70 -15.65 -4.97 16.63
C GLU A 70 -14.63 -5.28 15.53
N VAL A 71 -14.90 -4.86 14.28
CA VAL A 71 -13.96 -5.05 13.16
C VAL A 71 -12.60 -4.41 13.45
N TYR A 72 -12.58 -3.17 13.94
CA TYR A 72 -11.33 -2.51 14.32
C TYR A 72 -10.58 -3.26 15.43
N SER A 73 -11.31 -3.74 16.43
CA SER A 73 -10.75 -4.49 17.56
C SER A 73 -10.08 -5.79 17.14
N GLU A 74 -10.65 -6.49 16.17
CA GLU A 74 -10.05 -7.69 15.60
C GLU A 74 -8.80 -7.37 14.78
N LEU A 75 -8.90 -6.41 13.83
CA LEU A 75 -7.76 -5.98 13.02
C LEU A 75 -6.62 -5.41 13.87
N ALA A 76 -6.91 -4.71 14.96
CA ALA A 76 -5.88 -4.17 15.85
C ALA A 76 -5.03 -5.24 16.53
N ARG A 77 -5.52 -6.49 16.63
CA ARG A 77 -4.73 -7.62 17.15
C ARG A 77 -3.79 -8.22 16.11
N GLU A 78 -4.16 -8.13 14.84
CA GLU A 78 -3.40 -8.69 13.71
C GLU A 78 -2.43 -7.68 13.10
N THR A 79 -2.65 -6.39 13.36
CA THR A 79 -1.86 -5.28 12.83
C THR A 79 -1.05 -4.60 13.93
N ARG A 80 -0.27 -3.58 13.56
CA ARG A 80 0.42 -2.68 14.52
C ARG A 80 -0.51 -1.63 15.12
N TRP A 81 -1.83 -1.72 14.88
CA TRP A 81 -2.76 -0.70 15.37
C TRP A 81 -2.95 -0.84 16.89
N LYS A 82 -3.01 0.29 17.59
CA LYS A 82 -3.22 0.28 19.04
C LYS A 82 -4.72 0.31 19.32
N GLN A 83 -5.19 -0.70 20.05
CA GLN A 83 -6.57 -0.79 20.51
C GLN A 83 -6.80 0.10 21.75
N PHE A 84 -7.96 0.75 21.86
CA PHE A 84 -8.41 1.48 23.06
C PHE A 84 -7.51 2.65 23.48
N ALA A 85 -6.77 3.21 22.54
CA ALA A 85 -5.96 4.39 22.82
C ALA A 85 -6.81 5.67 22.89
N HIS A 86 -8.08 5.61 22.43
CA HIS A 86 -8.99 6.77 22.27
C HIS A 86 -8.33 7.93 21.52
N THR A 87 -7.44 7.57 20.61
CA THR A 87 -6.66 8.52 19.81
C THR A 87 -7.44 8.96 18.59
N GLU A 88 -7.07 10.11 18.04
CA GLU A 88 -7.60 10.56 16.76
C GLU A 88 -7.34 9.54 15.64
N ILE A 89 -6.16 8.92 15.62
CA ILE A 89 -5.80 7.89 14.62
C ILE A 89 -6.65 6.62 14.72
N GLU A 90 -7.11 6.25 15.91
CA GLU A 90 -8.08 5.16 16.08
C GLU A 90 -9.40 5.52 15.38
N ARG A 91 -9.94 6.71 15.65
CA ARG A 91 -11.17 7.18 14.99
C ARG A 91 -11.01 7.19 13.47
N ILE A 92 -9.91 7.75 12.96
CA ILE A 92 -9.58 7.82 11.52
C ILE A 92 -9.67 6.46 10.86
N ARG A 93 -9.04 5.44 11.47
CA ARG A 93 -9.06 4.07 10.95
C ARG A 93 -10.45 3.46 11.02
N ILE A 94 -11.22 3.71 12.06
CA ILE A 94 -12.60 3.20 12.16
C ILE A 94 -13.49 3.80 11.06
N TYR A 95 -13.36 5.10 10.73
CA TYR A 95 -14.11 5.64 9.58
C TYR A 95 -13.66 5.05 8.26
N ALA A 96 -12.35 4.82 8.09
CA ALA A 96 -11.84 4.16 6.89
C ALA A 96 -12.49 2.78 6.70
N LEU A 97 -12.58 2.00 7.78
CA LEU A 97 -13.30 0.72 7.78
C LEU A 97 -14.80 0.91 7.47
N ARG A 98 -15.43 1.94 8.03
CA ARG A 98 -16.85 2.25 7.73
C ARG A 98 -17.09 2.54 6.25
N GLN A 99 -16.16 3.20 5.55
CA GLN A 99 -16.26 3.42 4.10
C GLN A 99 -16.27 2.09 3.32
N MET A 100 -15.68 1.05 3.91
CA MET A 100 -15.56 -0.29 3.32
C MET A 100 -16.65 -1.26 3.79
N ARG A 101 -17.66 -0.82 4.57
CA ARG A 101 -18.71 -1.69 5.13
C ARG A 101 -19.39 -2.56 4.07
N GLN A 102 -19.62 -2.03 2.88
CA GLN A 102 -20.26 -2.76 1.77
C GLN A 102 -19.42 -3.94 1.25
N GLU A 103 -18.10 -3.92 1.44
CA GLU A 103 -17.21 -5.01 1.05
C GLU A 103 -17.25 -6.18 2.05
N GLY A 104 -17.89 -5.96 3.22
CA GLY A 104 -18.06 -6.95 4.27
C GLY A 104 -16.97 -6.89 5.34
N LYS A 105 -16.76 -8.01 6.02
CA LYS A 105 -15.75 -8.14 7.08
C LYS A 105 -14.36 -8.39 6.48
N PRO A 106 -13.34 -7.55 6.80
CA PRO A 106 -11.97 -7.78 6.34
C PRO A 106 -11.28 -8.91 7.09
N SER A 107 -10.23 -9.46 6.46
CA SER A 107 -9.11 -10.14 7.12
C SER A 107 -7.81 -9.33 6.95
N TYR A 108 -6.77 -9.62 7.71
CA TYR A 108 -5.43 -9.09 7.48
C TYR A 108 -4.49 -10.19 7.00
N ASP A 109 -3.77 -9.98 5.90
CA ASP A 109 -2.88 -11.00 5.32
C ASP A 109 -1.40 -10.86 5.71
N GLY A 110 -1.09 -9.89 6.56
CA GLY A 110 0.27 -9.54 6.94
C GLY A 110 0.75 -8.22 6.34
N GLU A 111 0.17 -7.77 5.23
CA GLU A 111 0.50 -6.51 4.56
C GLU A 111 -0.71 -5.57 4.45
N PHE A 112 -1.85 -6.07 3.98
CA PHE A 112 -3.04 -5.27 3.71
C PHE A 112 -4.29 -5.84 4.38
N MET A 113 -5.29 -4.98 4.54
CA MET A 113 -6.64 -5.42 4.85
C MET A 113 -7.27 -5.95 3.56
N CYS A 114 -7.89 -7.13 3.63
CA CYS A 114 -8.38 -7.87 2.47
C CYS A 114 -9.87 -8.18 2.62
N TRP A 115 -10.62 -8.00 1.53
CA TRP A 115 -12.03 -8.38 1.40
C TRP A 115 -12.24 -9.27 0.19
N ARG A 116 -13.41 -9.91 0.14
CA ARG A 116 -13.88 -10.69 -1.02
C ARG A 116 -12.83 -11.69 -1.52
N GLU A 117 -12.20 -12.41 -0.58
CA GLU A 117 -11.17 -13.43 -0.86
C GLU A 117 -9.92 -12.86 -1.58
N GLY A 118 -9.49 -11.65 -1.22
CA GLY A 118 -8.32 -11.03 -1.82
C GLY A 118 -8.57 -10.44 -3.21
N ARG A 119 -9.82 -10.04 -3.51
CA ARG A 119 -10.12 -9.23 -4.70
C ARG A 119 -10.03 -7.74 -4.41
N VAL A 120 -10.19 -7.36 -3.14
CA VAL A 120 -10.24 -5.97 -2.69
C VAL A 120 -9.30 -5.79 -1.51
N PHE A 121 -8.46 -4.75 -1.58
CA PHE A 121 -7.44 -4.47 -0.59
C PHE A 121 -7.49 -3.03 -0.10
N ALA A 122 -7.10 -2.77 1.13
CA ALA A 122 -6.94 -1.42 1.63
C ALA A 122 -5.68 -1.25 2.49
N HIS A 123 -5.12 -0.04 2.42
CA HIS A 123 -4.01 0.42 3.24
C HIS A 123 -4.33 1.75 3.93
N CYS A 124 -3.82 1.90 5.15
CA CYS A 124 -3.87 3.14 5.93
C CYS A 124 -2.44 3.55 6.27
N GLY A 125 -1.79 4.28 5.38
CA GLY A 125 -0.39 4.69 5.55
C GLY A 125 0.27 5.17 4.27
N ASN A 126 1.58 5.41 4.35
CA ASN A 126 2.41 5.54 3.16
C ASN A 126 2.62 4.17 2.52
N LEU A 127 2.71 4.13 1.19
CA LEU A 127 2.93 2.91 0.43
C LEU A 127 3.86 3.18 -0.76
N ASP A 128 4.92 2.39 -0.86
CA ASP A 128 5.85 2.48 -1.99
C ASP A 128 5.31 1.74 -3.22
N LEU A 129 5.56 2.29 -4.42
CA LEU A 129 5.14 1.66 -5.68
C LEU A 129 5.74 0.25 -5.90
N PRO A 130 7.02 -0.02 -5.61
CA PRO A 130 7.56 -1.37 -5.67
C PRO A 130 6.76 -2.35 -4.81
N GLN A 131 6.39 -1.96 -3.58
CA GLN A 131 5.60 -2.82 -2.69
C GLN A 131 4.23 -3.11 -3.29
N LEU A 132 3.52 -2.07 -3.76
CA LEU A 132 2.22 -2.23 -4.39
C LEU A 132 2.29 -3.15 -5.61
N LEU A 133 3.23 -2.92 -6.53
CA LEU A 133 3.36 -3.72 -7.75
C LEU A 133 3.71 -5.18 -7.44
N LEU A 134 4.65 -5.43 -6.51
CA LEU A 134 5.00 -6.80 -6.12
C LEU A 134 3.84 -7.53 -5.45
N TYR A 135 3.06 -6.81 -4.63
CA TYR A 135 1.86 -7.34 -4.01
C TYR A 135 0.82 -7.70 -5.06
N LEU A 136 0.49 -6.79 -5.99
CA LEU A 136 -0.46 -7.04 -7.07
C LEU A 136 -0.03 -8.20 -7.98
N ALA A 137 1.27 -8.35 -8.23
CA ALA A 137 1.82 -9.47 -9.00
C ALA A 137 1.57 -10.85 -8.36
N SER A 138 1.26 -10.89 -7.06
CA SER A 138 0.97 -12.11 -6.31
C SER A 138 -0.53 -12.34 -6.12
N HIS A 139 -1.37 -11.40 -6.57
CA HIS A 139 -2.82 -11.40 -6.38
C HIS A 139 -3.54 -11.29 -7.73
N GLU A 140 -3.60 -12.40 -8.47
CA GLU A 140 -4.10 -12.42 -9.85
C GLU A 140 -5.56 -11.98 -10.01
N GLN A 141 -6.36 -12.07 -8.95
CA GLN A 141 -7.78 -11.73 -8.92
C GLN A 141 -8.05 -10.34 -8.34
N ALA A 142 -7.02 -9.53 -8.12
CA ALA A 142 -7.14 -8.17 -7.61
C ALA A 142 -8.00 -7.30 -8.54
N GLU A 143 -9.12 -6.82 -8.02
CA GLU A 143 -10.05 -5.91 -8.71
C GLU A 143 -9.85 -4.46 -8.24
N ARG A 144 -9.47 -4.27 -6.98
CA ARG A 144 -9.46 -2.94 -6.38
C ARG A 144 -8.49 -2.79 -5.22
N PHE A 145 -7.85 -1.62 -5.16
CA PHE A 145 -7.02 -1.20 -4.05
C PHE A 145 -7.49 0.16 -3.52
N TYR A 146 -7.51 0.32 -2.20
CA TYR A 146 -7.89 1.55 -1.52
C TYR A 146 -6.73 2.08 -0.70
N LEU A 147 -6.39 3.35 -0.91
CA LEU A 147 -5.43 4.06 -0.09
C LEU A 147 -6.16 5.14 0.71
N PHE A 148 -6.30 4.92 2.01
CA PHE A 148 -6.79 5.94 2.92
C PHE A 148 -5.66 6.91 3.24
N THR A 149 -5.94 8.21 3.23
CA THR A 149 -4.95 9.25 3.54
C THR A 149 -5.03 9.72 4.98
N TYR A 150 -3.93 10.30 5.47
CA TYR A 150 -3.94 10.94 6.78
C TYR A 150 -4.65 12.30 6.70
N PRO A 151 -5.58 12.58 7.61
CA PRO A 151 -6.52 13.69 7.45
C PRO A 151 -6.10 15.03 8.02
N TYR A 152 -4.90 15.16 8.60
CA TYR A 152 -4.48 16.40 9.28
C TYR A 152 -4.26 17.61 8.34
N TRP A 153 -4.85 17.55 7.15
CA TRP A 153 -4.68 18.51 6.07
C TRP A 153 -5.94 19.31 5.74
N THR A 154 -7.08 19.08 6.42
CA THR A 154 -8.34 19.74 6.03
C THR A 154 -9.01 20.49 7.20
N GLU A 155 -9.20 21.80 7.02
CA GLU A 155 -9.93 22.66 7.97
C GLU A 155 -11.44 22.31 8.04
N ASP A 156 -11.96 21.59 7.05
CA ASP A 156 -13.36 21.23 6.90
C ASP A 156 -13.76 19.91 7.59
N HIS A 157 -12.87 19.32 8.39
CA HIS A 157 -13.07 18.03 9.06
C HIS A 157 -13.48 16.90 8.09
N THR A 158 -12.91 16.89 6.89
CA THR A 158 -13.06 15.78 5.94
C THR A 158 -11.78 14.98 5.78
N ALA A 159 -11.91 13.77 5.25
CA ALA A 159 -10.79 12.91 4.91
C ALA A 159 -10.95 12.36 3.51
N LYS A 160 -9.84 11.90 2.95
CA LYS A 160 -9.81 11.37 1.59
C LYS A 160 -9.34 9.93 1.56
N TYR A 161 -9.90 9.18 0.62
CA TYR A 161 -9.29 7.95 0.16
C TYR A 161 -9.27 7.94 -1.36
N TYR A 162 -8.31 7.19 -1.90
CA TYR A 162 -8.18 6.96 -3.33
C TYR A 162 -8.51 5.52 -3.62
N ARG A 163 -9.43 5.31 -4.55
CA ARG A 163 -9.82 4.00 -5.05
C ARG A 163 -9.16 3.77 -6.39
N PHE A 164 -8.34 2.74 -6.45
CA PHE A 164 -7.66 2.25 -7.64
C PHE A 164 -8.46 1.05 -8.17
N ASP A 165 -9.18 1.22 -9.26
CA ASP A 165 -9.80 0.11 -9.98
C ASP A 165 -8.78 -0.51 -10.93
N LEU A 166 -8.60 -1.83 -10.82
CA LEU A 166 -7.52 -2.57 -11.46
C LEU A 166 -8.09 -3.44 -12.58
N SER A 167 -7.55 -3.27 -13.79
CA SER A 167 -7.82 -4.19 -14.90
C SER A 167 -6.90 -5.42 -14.81
N GLU A 168 -7.28 -6.50 -15.48
CA GLU A 168 -6.41 -7.68 -15.67
C GLU A 168 -5.05 -7.29 -16.29
N THR A 169 -5.02 -6.26 -17.14
CA THR A 169 -3.78 -5.75 -17.73
C THR A 169 -2.88 -5.07 -16.71
N ALA A 170 -3.45 -4.39 -15.70
CA ALA A 170 -2.65 -3.83 -14.60
C ALA A 170 -1.96 -4.92 -13.79
N ILE A 171 -2.66 -6.03 -13.52
CA ILE A 171 -2.11 -7.18 -12.82
C ILE A 171 -0.98 -7.84 -13.63
N LYS A 172 -1.18 -8.00 -14.94
CA LYS A 172 -0.12 -8.45 -15.85
C LYS A 172 1.09 -7.49 -15.86
N GLY A 173 0.84 -6.19 -15.85
CA GLY A 173 1.88 -5.16 -15.76
C GLY A 173 2.72 -5.28 -14.48
N ALA A 174 2.07 -5.49 -13.34
CA ALA A 174 2.73 -5.79 -12.07
C ALA A 174 3.58 -7.08 -12.14
N GLY A 175 3.08 -8.12 -12.79
CA GLY A 175 3.84 -9.35 -13.07
C GLY A 175 5.11 -9.10 -13.89
N ILE A 176 5.02 -8.30 -14.97
CA ILE A 176 6.17 -7.93 -15.79
C ILE A 176 7.20 -7.14 -14.97
N TYR A 177 6.74 -6.22 -14.12
CA TYR A 177 7.61 -5.49 -13.21
C TYR A 177 8.39 -6.44 -12.28
N ARG A 178 7.70 -7.41 -11.65
CA ARG A 178 8.36 -8.42 -10.80
C ARG A 178 9.44 -9.19 -11.56
N GLU A 179 9.14 -9.68 -12.76
CA GLU A 179 10.12 -10.42 -13.58
C GLU A 179 11.32 -9.55 -13.96
N SER A 180 11.11 -8.25 -14.21
CA SER A 180 12.20 -7.33 -14.53
C SER A 180 13.17 -7.10 -13.35
N ILE A 181 12.67 -7.14 -12.11
CA ILE A 181 13.53 -7.09 -10.91
C ILE A 181 14.39 -8.35 -10.83
N TRP A 182 13.80 -9.53 -11.04
CA TRP A 182 14.53 -10.79 -11.02
C TRP A 182 15.62 -10.85 -12.10
N GLU A 183 15.33 -10.34 -13.29
CA GLU A 183 16.33 -10.24 -14.36
C GLU A 183 17.48 -9.30 -13.98
N LYS A 184 17.19 -8.11 -13.44
CA LYS A 184 18.23 -7.18 -12.95
C LYS A 184 19.12 -7.83 -11.88
N LEU A 185 18.53 -8.58 -10.94
CA LEU A 185 19.28 -9.31 -9.91
C LEU A 185 20.16 -10.42 -10.51
N ARG A 186 19.64 -11.19 -11.48
CA ARG A 186 20.42 -12.22 -12.19
C ARG A 186 21.61 -11.62 -12.94
N GLN A 187 21.41 -10.49 -13.61
CA GLN A 187 22.48 -9.78 -14.31
C GLN A 187 23.55 -9.24 -13.35
N ALA A 188 23.14 -8.64 -12.23
CA ALA A 188 24.06 -8.14 -11.21
C ALA A 188 24.89 -9.27 -10.55
N SER A 189 24.26 -10.42 -10.31
CA SER A 189 24.92 -11.63 -9.82
C SER A 189 25.94 -12.17 -10.83
N ALA A 190 25.56 -12.29 -12.10
CA ALA A 190 26.46 -12.72 -13.18
C ALA A 190 27.65 -11.76 -13.37
N ALA A 191 27.44 -10.46 -13.14
CA ALA A 191 28.49 -9.44 -13.18
C ALA A 191 29.40 -9.41 -11.94
N SER A 192 29.20 -10.32 -10.96
CA SER A 192 29.92 -10.34 -9.67
C SER A 192 29.84 -9.04 -8.87
N VAL A 193 28.82 -8.21 -9.11
CA VAL A 193 28.59 -6.94 -8.39
C VAL A 193 27.97 -7.18 -7.01
N VAL A 194 27.38 -8.37 -6.80
CA VAL A 194 26.80 -8.79 -5.52
C VAL A 194 27.41 -10.13 -5.12
N SER A 195 28.60 -10.10 -4.53
CA SER A 195 28.99 -11.18 -3.61
C SER A 195 28.56 -10.76 -2.21
N PRO A 196 27.62 -11.46 -1.55
CA PRO A 196 27.53 -11.35 -0.11
C PRO A 196 28.86 -11.88 0.43
N SER A 197 29.67 -11.00 1.00
CA SER A 197 30.71 -11.41 1.92
C SER A 197 30.01 -12.03 3.12
N PHE A 198 29.71 -13.33 3.02
CA PHE A 198 29.42 -14.13 4.21
C PHE A 198 30.61 -13.94 5.15
N PRO A 199 30.40 -13.56 6.42
CA PRO A 199 31.46 -13.65 7.40
C PRO A 199 31.96 -15.09 7.34
N GLN A 200 33.23 -15.29 7.00
CA GLN A 200 33.87 -16.57 7.26
C GLN A 200 33.72 -16.79 8.75
N GLN A 201 32.89 -17.76 9.11
CA GLN A 201 32.86 -18.31 10.44
C GLN A 201 34.29 -18.85 10.64
N GLU A 202 35.07 -18.16 11.46
CA GLU A 202 36.38 -18.67 11.89
C GLU A 202 36.10 -20.04 12.51
N ASP A 203 36.64 -21.08 11.87
CA ASP A 203 36.70 -22.41 12.46
C ASP A 203 37.50 -22.28 13.75
N ASP A 204 36.81 -22.38 14.89
CA ASP A 204 37.44 -22.54 16.19
C ASP A 204 38.41 -23.74 16.09
N PRO A 205 39.71 -23.57 16.40
CA PRO A 205 40.63 -24.69 16.35
C PRO A 205 40.21 -25.73 17.37
N ALA A 206 39.98 -26.96 16.88
CA ALA A 206 39.67 -28.13 17.68
C ALA A 206 40.58 -28.20 18.91
N SER A 207 39.97 -28.21 20.10
CA SER A 207 40.68 -28.45 21.35
C SER A 207 41.31 -29.86 21.29
N PRO A 208 42.62 -30.01 21.59
CA PRO A 208 43.22 -31.32 21.72
C PRO A 208 42.68 -32.02 22.99
N SER A 209 42.63 -33.34 22.88
CA SER A 209 42.10 -34.31 23.85
C SER A 209 42.76 -34.28 25.23
#